data_AF-A0A239K0U5-F1
#
_entry.id   AF-A0A239K0U5-F1
#
_cell.length_a   1.000
_cell.length_b   1.000
_cell.length_c   1.000
_cell.angle_alpha   90.00
_cell.angle_beta   90.00
_cell.angle_gamma   90.00
#
_symmetry.space_group_name_H-M   'P 1'
#
loop_
_entity.id
_entity.type
_entity.pdbx_description
1 polymer ?
#
loop_
_entity_poly.entity_id
_entity_poly.type
_entity_poly.pdbx_seq_one_letter_code
_entity_poly.pdbx_strand_id
1 'polypeptide(L)'
;MSYEDIRIESSLTEAMNAWVARRYGKVVDIEMTGINEGNYAAVGYAAVENAEAGTVQAVVLLLQHDSEAGPDRYRLKDMAEEEGPVLDLCPERILDQLSPTYDVLALHWRERCREQAAEASRNSAFAMNS
;
A
#
# COMPACT_ATOMS: atom_id res chain seq x y z
N MET A 1 -4.72 16.71 2.32
CA MET A 1 -5.09 15.29 2.34
C MET A 1 -5.79 15.00 3.66
N SER A 2 -7.00 14.46 3.63
CA SER A 2 -7.82 14.15 4.82
C SER A 2 -7.99 12.64 4.97
N TYR A 3 -8.14 12.17 6.21
CA TYR A 3 -8.56 10.79 6.46
C TYR A 3 -10.05 10.64 6.13
N GLU A 4 -10.43 9.50 5.55
CA GLU A 4 -11.82 9.09 5.36
C GLU A 4 -12.18 8.05 6.43
N ASP A 5 -13.31 8.26 7.11
CA ASP A 5 -13.83 7.27 8.05
C ASP A 5 -14.48 6.12 7.28
N ILE A 6 -13.97 4.91 7.50
CA ILE A 6 -14.45 3.70 6.85
C ILE A 6 -14.86 2.66 7.89
N ARG A 7 -15.76 1.78 7.47
CA ARG A 7 -16.17 0.62 8.25
C ARG A 7 -15.78 -0.64 7.52
N ILE A 8 -15.08 -1.55 8.20
CA ILE A 8 -14.60 -2.80 7.62
C ILE A 8 -15.32 -3.94 8.33
N GLU A 9 -16.39 -4.42 7.73
CA GLU A 9 -17.22 -5.49 8.29
C GLU A 9 -16.79 -6.89 7.82
N SER A 10 -16.00 -6.96 6.75
CA SER A 10 -15.56 -8.20 6.09
C SER A 10 -14.03 -8.28 6.02
N SER A 11 -13.50 -9.05 5.06
CA SER A 11 -12.06 -9.11 4.80
C SER A 11 -11.51 -7.72 4.50
N LEU A 12 -10.43 -7.34 5.22
CA LEU A 12 -9.69 -6.10 5.01
C LEU A 12 -9.28 -5.94 3.53
N THR A 13 -8.74 -6.99 2.93
CA THR A 13 -8.29 -6.96 1.53
C THR A 13 -9.45 -6.74 0.56
N GLU A 14 -10.59 -7.37 0.79
CA GLU A 14 -11.77 -7.16 -0.07
C GLU A 14 -12.32 -5.74 0.05
N ALA A 15 -12.43 -5.23 1.27
CA ALA A 15 -12.88 -3.87 1.53
C ALA A 15 -11.95 -2.83 0.87
N MET A 16 -10.63 -3.04 0.99
CA MET A 16 -9.64 -2.14 0.39
C MET A 16 -9.61 -2.26 -1.12
N ASN A 17 -9.71 -3.46 -1.68
CA ASN A 17 -9.82 -3.65 -3.11
C ASN A 17 -11.03 -2.90 -3.69
N ALA A 18 -12.20 -3.04 -3.06
CA ALA A 18 -13.42 -2.34 -3.49
C ALA A 18 -13.28 -0.81 -3.37
N TRP A 19 -12.66 -0.33 -2.28
CA TRP A 19 -12.43 1.11 -2.07
C TRP A 19 -11.48 1.68 -3.12
N VAL A 20 -10.34 1.03 -3.38
CA VAL A 20 -9.36 1.45 -4.38
C VAL A 20 -10.00 1.41 -5.77
N ALA A 21 -10.74 0.34 -6.09
CA ALA A 21 -11.38 0.23 -7.39
C ALA A 21 -12.38 1.36 -7.66
N ARG A 22 -13.14 1.76 -6.63
CA ARG A 22 -14.09 2.87 -6.72
C ARG A 22 -13.39 4.22 -6.94
N ARG A 23 -12.18 4.41 -6.41
CA ARG A 23 -11.48 5.70 -6.42
C ARG A 23 -10.50 5.85 -7.59
N TYR A 24 -9.79 4.78 -7.95
CA TYR A 24 -8.72 4.79 -8.95
C TYR A 24 -9.04 3.98 -10.20
N GLY A 25 -10.13 3.20 -10.20
CA GLY A 25 -10.55 2.41 -11.35
C GLY A 25 -10.08 0.96 -11.27
N LYS A 26 -9.32 0.49 -12.25
CA LYS A 26 -8.96 -0.94 -12.31
C LYS A 26 -7.78 -1.24 -11.40
N VAL A 27 -8.02 -2.08 -10.39
CA VAL A 27 -6.97 -2.64 -9.54
C VAL A 27 -6.32 -3.81 -10.28
N VAL A 28 -5.02 -3.72 -10.51
CA VAL A 28 -4.21 -4.80 -11.09
C VAL A 28 -3.84 -5.78 -9.99
N ASP A 29 -3.39 -5.24 -8.85
CA ASP A 29 -2.95 -6.03 -7.71
C ASP A 29 -3.03 -5.22 -6.41
N ILE A 30 -3.20 -5.89 -5.28
CA ILE A 30 -3.23 -5.26 -3.96
C ILE A 30 -2.67 -6.20 -2.89
N GLU A 31 -1.95 -5.65 -1.93
CA GLU A 31 -1.56 -6.32 -0.69
C GLU A 31 -1.94 -5.47 0.51
N MET A 32 -2.41 -6.14 1.57
CA MET A 32 -2.62 -5.53 2.88
C MET A 32 -1.72 -6.22 3.89
N THR A 33 -0.96 -5.44 4.63
CA THR A 33 -0.03 -5.91 5.65
C THR A 33 -0.38 -5.26 6.98
N GLY A 34 -0.61 -6.09 8.00
CA GLY A 34 -0.77 -5.61 9.37
C GLY A 34 0.56 -5.06 9.87
N ILE A 35 0.55 -3.83 10.38
CA ILE A 35 1.72 -3.17 10.95
C ILE A 35 1.36 -2.61 12.32
N ASN A 36 2.35 -2.53 13.20
CA ASN A 36 2.21 -1.85 14.48
C ASN A 36 3.23 -0.69 14.52
N GLU A 37 3.19 0.17 13.50
CA GLU A 37 4.12 1.28 13.35
C GLU A 37 3.37 2.62 13.49
N GLY A 38 3.72 3.38 14.52
CA GLY A 38 3.01 4.60 14.89
C GLY A 38 1.55 4.31 15.27
N ASN A 39 0.61 5.02 14.61
CA ASN A 39 -0.83 4.87 14.82
C ASN A 39 -1.51 4.03 13.72
N TYR A 40 -0.75 3.41 12.82
CA TYR A 40 -1.30 2.62 11.72
C TYR A 40 -1.44 1.17 12.16
N ALA A 41 -2.62 0.61 11.92
CA ALA A 41 -2.94 -0.80 12.17
C ALA A 41 -2.63 -1.67 10.95
N ALA A 42 -2.72 -1.10 9.75
CA ALA A 42 -2.38 -1.77 8.51
C ALA A 42 -1.92 -0.76 7.46
N VAL A 43 -1.09 -1.25 6.55
CA VAL A 43 -0.72 -0.56 5.31
C VAL A 43 -1.16 -1.41 4.13
N GLY A 44 -1.64 -0.76 3.08
CA GLY A 44 -1.96 -1.38 1.81
C GLY A 44 -1.09 -0.83 0.70
N TYR A 45 -0.74 -1.68 -0.27
CA TYR A 45 -0.07 -1.29 -1.49
C TYR A 45 -0.89 -1.81 -2.66
N ALA A 46 -1.28 -0.93 -3.58
CA ALA A 46 -2.10 -1.29 -4.73
C ALA A 46 -1.44 -0.82 -6.04
N ALA A 47 -1.38 -1.70 -7.03
CA ALA A 47 -1.11 -1.34 -8.41
C ALA A 47 -2.45 -1.04 -9.11
N VAL A 48 -2.60 0.17 -9.64
CA VAL A 48 -3.83 0.63 -10.29
C VAL A 48 -3.55 1.09 -11.71
N GLU A 49 -4.44 0.74 -12.64
CA GLU A 49 -4.35 1.17 -14.03
C GLU A 49 -5.01 2.55 -14.19
N ASN A 50 -4.20 3.53 -14.56
CA ASN A 50 -4.66 4.84 -14.99
C ASN A 50 -5.18 4.72 -16.43
N ALA A 51 -6.50 4.66 -16.58
CA ALA A 51 -7.14 4.49 -17.88
C ALA A 51 -6.88 5.65 -18.87
N GLU A 52 -6.58 6.85 -18.38
CA GLU A 52 -6.31 8.01 -19.23
C GLU A 52 -4.88 7.98 -19.78
N ALA A 53 -3.91 7.62 -18.94
CA ALA A 53 -2.50 7.55 -19.30
C ALA A 53 -2.08 6.19 -19.89
N GLY A 54 -2.88 5.14 -19.70
CA GLY A 54 -2.53 3.76 -20.06
C GLY A 54 -1.35 3.21 -19.25
N THR A 55 -1.14 3.73 -18.04
CA THR A 55 -0.02 3.36 -17.16
C THR A 55 -0.52 2.70 -15.88
N VAL A 56 0.33 1.90 -15.27
CA VAL A 56 0.09 1.31 -13.95
C VAL A 56 0.92 2.05 -12.91
N GLN A 57 0.27 2.57 -11.88
CA GLN A 57 0.88 3.36 -10.81
C GLN A 57 0.58 2.74 -9.45
N ALA A 58 1.40 3.03 -8.45
CA ALA A 58 1.19 2.56 -7.09
C ALA A 58 0.40 3.58 -6.24
N VAL A 59 -0.51 3.05 -5.42
CA VAL A 59 -1.21 3.76 -4.35
C VAL A 59 -0.93 3.06 -3.03
N VAL A 60 -0.58 3.84 -2.02
CA VAL A 60 -0.37 3.39 -0.64
C VAL A 60 -1.59 3.75 0.19
N LEU A 61 -2.10 2.79 0.94
CA LEU A 61 -3.23 2.94 1.85
C LEU A 61 -2.72 2.87 3.27
N LEU A 62 -3.07 3.86 4.09
CA LEU A 62 -2.70 3.96 5.49
C LEU A 62 -3.96 3.82 6.33
N LEU A 63 -4.08 2.73 7.10
CA LEU A 63 -5.23 2.51 7.95
C LEU A 63 -4.88 2.71 9.42
N GLN A 64 -5.67 3.50 10.11
CA GLN A 64 -5.63 3.65 11.56
C GLN A 64 -6.90 3.08 12.16
N HIS A 65 -6.79 2.24 13.17
CA HIS A 65 -7.95 1.75 13.90
C HIS A 65 -8.49 2.88 14.79
N ASP A 66 -9.80 3.13 14.72
CA ASP A 66 -10.50 4.07 15.59
C ASP A 66 -11.31 3.30 16.63
N SER A 67 -10.62 2.87 17.68
CA SER A 67 -11.23 2.08 18.77
C SER A 67 -12.32 2.83 19.53
N GLU A 68 -12.33 4.16 19.50
CA GLU A 68 -13.34 4.99 20.16
C GLU A 68 -14.66 4.97 19.36
N ALA A 69 -14.58 4.93 18.03
CA ALA A 69 -15.75 4.87 17.15
C ALA A 69 -16.36 3.46 17.04
N GLY A 70 -15.55 2.40 17.25
CA GLY A 70 -16.01 1.01 17.29
C GLY A 70 -14.96 0.01 16.82
N PRO A 71 -15.16 -1.30 17.08
CA PRO A 71 -14.17 -2.34 16.78
C PRO A 71 -13.93 -2.58 15.27
N ASP A 72 -14.82 -2.07 14.42
CA ASP A 72 -14.80 -2.21 12.96
C ASP A 72 -14.62 -0.84 12.25
N ARG A 73 -14.24 0.20 13.01
CA ARG A 73 -14.07 1.57 12.52
C ARG A 73 -12.60 1.89 12.29
N TYR A 74 -12.31 2.42 11.11
CA TYR A 74 -10.96 2.78 10.70
C TYR A 74 -10.94 4.14 10.01
N ARG A 75 -9.80 4.80 10.09
CA ARG A 75 -9.48 6.00 9.31
C ARG A 75 -8.50 5.63 8.22
N LEU A 76 -8.91 5.84 6.98
CA LEU A 76 -8.12 5.53 5.80
C LEU A 76 -7.53 6.81 5.22
N LYS A 77 -6.26 6.75 4.84
CA LYS A 77 -5.60 7.76 4.00
C LYS A 77 -4.91 7.07 2.83
N ASP A 78 -5.21 7.50 1.62
CA ASP A 78 -4.48 7.17 0.40
C ASP A 78 -3.31 8.13 0.17
N MET A 79 -2.24 7.63 -0.44
CA MET A 79 -1.12 8.41 -0.96
C MET A 79 -0.64 7.79 -2.28
N ALA A 80 -0.48 8.59 -3.32
CA ALA A 80 0.14 8.13 -4.56
C ALA A 80 1.66 8.01 -4.39
N GLU A 81 2.31 7.18 -5.21
CA GLU A 81 3.77 7.02 -5.20
C GLU A 81 4.55 8.32 -5.43
N GLU A 82 3.99 9.24 -6.23
CA GLU A 82 4.54 10.57 -6.52
C GLU A 82 4.45 11.54 -5.33
N GLU A 83 3.70 11.18 -4.29
CA GLU A 83 3.67 11.95 -3.03
C GLU A 83 4.79 11.53 -2.07
N GLY A 84 5.64 10.56 -2.46
CA GLY A 84 6.76 10.06 -1.69
C GLY A 84 6.37 9.48 -0.32
N PRO A 85 5.56 8.40 -0.26
CA PRO A 85 5.15 7.79 1.01
C PRO A 85 6.34 7.41 1.90
N VAL A 86 6.18 7.60 3.21
CA VAL A 86 7.22 7.20 4.18
C VAL A 86 7.28 5.69 4.34
N LEU A 87 6.17 4.98 4.24
CA LEU A 87 6.17 3.51 4.34
C LEU A 87 6.63 2.88 3.01
N ASP A 88 7.65 2.03 3.10
CA ASP A 88 8.36 1.43 1.97
C ASP A 88 8.39 -0.11 2.02
N LEU A 89 7.35 -0.72 2.60
CA LEU A 89 7.20 -2.18 2.65
C LEU A 89 6.44 -2.75 1.44
N CYS A 90 6.52 -2.07 0.29
CA CYS A 90 5.81 -2.51 -0.91
C CYS A 90 6.44 -3.80 -1.47
N PRO A 91 5.65 -4.87 -1.71
CA PRO A 91 6.15 -6.12 -2.26
C PRO A 91 6.73 -5.98 -3.67
N GLU A 92 7.82 -6.71 -3.96
CA GLU A 92 8.44 -6.73 -5.30
C GLU A 92 7.44 -7.07 -6.41
N ARG A 93 6.53 -8.03 -6.16
CA ARG A 93 5.49 -8.43 -7.13
C ARG A 93 4.62 -7.25 -7.59
N ILE A 94 4.34 -6.28 -6.71
CA ILE A 94 3.55 -5.09 -7.04
C ILE A 94 4.43 -4.10 -7.79
N LEU A 95 5.66 -3.87 -7.31
CA LEU A 95 6.62 -2.97 -7.94
C LEU A 95 6.93 -3.35 -9.39
N ASP A 96 6.96 -4.65 -9.70
CA ASP A 96 7.26 -5.18 -11.04
C ASP A 96 6.10 -5.01 -12.04
N GLN A 97 4.89 -4.70 -11.56
CA GLN A 97 3.73 -4.41 -12.40
C GLN A 97 3.62 -2.93 -12.75
N LEU A 98 4.39 -2.06 -12.08
CA LEU A 98 4.29 -0.62 -12.26
C LEU A 98 4.94 -0.20 -13.58
N SER A 99 4.27 0.72 -14.28
CA SER A 99 4.84 1.33 -15.47
C SER A 99 6.05 2.21 -15.12
N PRO A 100 6.99 2.40 -16.08
CA PRO A 100 8.07 3.36 -15.91
C PRO A 100 7.53 4.75 -15.57
N THR A 101 8.23 5.47 -14.70
CA THR A 101 7.91 6.84 -14.31
C THR A 101 9.18 7.68 -14.31
N TYR A 102 9.02 9.00 -14.49
CA TYR A 102 10.09 9.98 -14.38
C TYR A 102 9.95 10.85 -13.13
N ASP A 103 8.92 10.60 -12.31
CA ASP A 103 8.72 11.32 -11.07
C ASP A 103 9.80 10.90 -10.04
N VAL A 104 10.50 11.90 -9.51
CA VAL A 104 11.66 11.68 -8.64
C VAL A 104 11.24 11.06 -7.30
N LEU A 105 10.08 11.44 -6.77
CA LEU A 105 9.59 10.93 -5.49
C LEU A 105 9.12 9.49 -5.64
N ALA A 106 8.42 9.18 -6.72
CA ALA A 106 8.01 7.81 -7.05
C ALA A 106 9.21 6.89 -7.26
N LEU A 107 10.22 7.33 -8.03
CA LEU A 107 11.45 6.56 -8.25
C LEU A 107 12.16 6.26 -6.92
N HIS A 108 12.38 7.28 -6.11
CA HIS A 108 13.05 7.12 -4.81
C HIS A 108 12.25 6.22 -3.85
N TRP A 109 10.91 6.33 -3.84
CA TRP A 109 10.07 5.45 -3.03
C TRP A 109 10.15 3.99 -3.51
N ARG A 110 10.09 3.74 -4.82
CA ARG A 110 10.22 2.39 -5.39
C ARG A 110 11.58 1.78 -5.07
N GLU A 111 12.66 2.55 -5.14
CA GLU A 111 14.02 2.10 -4.79
C GLU A 111 14.09 1.65 -3.33
N ARG A 112 13.62 2.48 -2.40
CA ARG A 112 13.54 2.13 -0.97
C ARG A 112 12.74 0.84 -0.73
N CYS A 113 11.62 0.66 -1.44
CA CYS A 113 10.83 -0.56 -1.31
C CYS A 113 11.59 -1.81 -1.76
N ARG A 114 12.35 -1.71 -2.86
CA ARG A 114 13.18 -2.82 -3.35
C ARG A 114 14.32 -3.15 -2.38
N GLU A 115 14.95 -2.14 -1.80
CA GLU A 115 15.99 -2.33 -0.77
C GLU A 115 15.45 -3.10 0.44
N GLN A 116 14.27 -2.70 0.94
CA GLN A 116 13.62 -3.36 2.07
C GLN A 116 13.19 -4.80 1.76
N ALA A 117 12.62 -5.05 0.57
CA ALA A 117 12.23 -6.40 0.17
C ALA A 117 13.45 -7.33 0.05
N ALA A 118 14.58 -6.81 -0.46
CA ALA A 118 15.83 -7.54 -0.52
C ALA A 118 16.39 -7.83 0.88
N GLU A 119 16.26 -6.92 1.84
CA GLU A 119 16.63 -7.13 3.25
C GLU A 119 15.78 -8.20 3.92
N ALA A 120 14.46 -8.13 3.78
CA ALA A 120 13.53 -9.10 4.35
C ALA A 120 13.81 -10.52 3.83
N SER A 121 14.11 -10.63 2.53
CA SER A 121 14.50 -11.90 1.89
C SER A 121 15.81 -12.46 2.44
N ARG A 122 16.82 -11.59 2.67
CA ARG A 122 18.09 -12.00 3.28
C ARG A 122 17.91 -12.50 4.71
N ASN A 123 17.14 -11.79 5.53
CA ASN A 123 16.91 -12.16 6.93
C ASN A 123 16.12 -13.48 7.04
N SER A 124 15.15 -13.69 6.17
CA SER A 124 14.37 -14.94 6.12
C SER A 124 15.24 -16.14 5.74
N ALA A 125 16.14 -15.97 4.76
CA ALA A 125 17.09 -17.01 4.36
C ALA A 125 18.10 -17.32 5.49
N PHE A 126 18.47 -16.34 6.31
CA PHE A 126 19.37 -16.57 7.45
C PHE A 126 18.66 -17.31 8.60
N ALA A 127 17.39 -16.97 8.88
CA ALA A 127 16.59 -17.62 9.91
C ALA A 127 16.24 -19.08 9.60
N MET A 128 16.08 -19.46 8.32
CA MET A 128 15.83 -20.86 7.91
C MET A 128 17.08 -21.75 7.96
N ASN A 129 18.27 -21.16 8.09
CA ASN A 129 19.55 -21.88 8.14
C ASN A 129 20.16 -21.94 9.56
N SER A 130 19.41 -21.53 10.59
CA SER A 130 19.83 -21.48 12.00
C SER A 130 19.13 -22.53 12.86
#